data_AF-A0A380WW99-F1
#
_entry.id   AF-A0A380WW99-F1
#
_cell.length_a   1.000
_cell.length_b   1.000
_cell.length_c   1.000
_cell.angle_alpha   90.00
_cell.angle_beta   90.00
_cell.angle_gamma   90.00
#
_symmetry.space_group_name_H-M   'P 1'
#
loop_
_entity.id
_entity.type
_entity.pdbx_description
1 polymer ?
#
loop_
_entity_poly.entity_id
_entity_poly.type
_entity_poly.pdbx_seq_one_letter_code
_entity_poly.pdbx_strand_id
1 'polypeptide(L)'
;MKKTKVLASALSITLLTNAILPATKLVDNINTPLSSVAYAAEEKTPQKEAEEKINYLQEIISSLENISGGLAGNQLSWLKELKHAAEFLGKIVNKGIGSAAELRNKIIPRVDLLINVAETITADATELADSEQQAHVIIGFSVTRALLKATDLFEGAEGLNKASENLSASLDKAREVPKLTDDSKRTHYTLEKLDRAIAKAKEIRNKELKNKLDPSKLADIDLLIRQAQDVRRDGRATVGEVNAMAAELNEKIDEAYKAIPEGERTANKAQKRDLEKDIQAAKNLRDFTLKGKADSSVIKQLNREIADANRVLKNNNATISQVESADEMIVEAMNKALASVKEEKPAEPVEEETAPEVEENTPAEEEVTEDESEEETETEEASEVEETSEEEAETEETDEKSNEEEAPVEEETTEESEVIEG
;
A
#
# COMPACT_ATOMS: atom_id res chain seq x y z
N MET A 1 -59.82 20.13 -13.39
CA MET A 1 -59.38 21.54 -13.55
C MET A 1 -58.04 21.73 -12.84
N LYS A 2 -57.20 22.68 -13.29
CA LYS A 2 -56.28 23.56 -12.51
C LYS A 2 -55.51 22.92 -11.31
N LYS A 3 -54.17 22.91 -11.24
CA LYS A 3 -53.10 23.55 -12.04
C LYS A 3 -51.83 22.69 -11.98
N THR A 4 -51.09 22.59 -13.08
CA THR A 4 -49.65 22.28 -13.05
C THR A 4 -48.86 23.48 -12.52
N LYS A 5 -47.72 23.22 -11.86
CA LYS A 5 -46.63 24.19 -11.69
C LYS A 5 -45.35 23.55 -12.22
N VAL A 6 -44.88 24.04 -13.36
CA VAL A 6 -43.49 23.84 -13.77
C VAL A 6 -42.63 24.83 -12.97
N LEU A 7 -41.53 24.36 -12.42
CA LEU A 7 -40.41 25.20 -11.99
C LEU A 7 -39.15 24.63 -12.62
N ALA A 8 -38.73 25.25 -13.72
CA ALA A 8 -37.40 25.06 -14.28
C ALA A 8 -36.51 26.18 -13.73
N SER A 9 -35.45 25.80 -13.03
CA SER A 9 -34.36 26.70 -12.61
C SER A 9 -33.05 26.05 -13.06
N ALA A 10 -32.62 26.39 -14.28
CA ALA A 10 -31.34 25.93 -14.78
C ALA A 10 -30.20 26.60 -14.01
N LEU A 11 -29.30 25.81 -13.46
CA LEU A 11 -28.02 26.29 -12.92
C LEU A 11 -26.93 25.85 -13.89
N SER A 12 -26.75 26.67 -14.93
CA SER A 12 -25.79 26.41 -16.01
C SER A 12 -24.36 26.53 -15.48
N ILE A 13 -23.66 25.40 -15.35
CA ILE A 13 -22.22 25.39 -15.09
C ILE A 13 -21.52 25.94 -16.33
N THR A 14 -21.17 27.22 -16.30
CA THR A 14 -20.38 27.86 -17.35
C THR A 14 -18.94 27.40 -17.28
N LEU A 15 -18.61 26.37 -18.06
CA LEU A 15 -17.24 26.01 -18.40
C LEU A 15 -16.54 27.18 -19.11
N LEU A 16 -15.90 28.05 -18.32
CA LEU A 16 -14.99 29.06 -18.84
C LEU A 16 -13.60 28.44 -18.99
N THR A 17 -13.42 27.75 -20.13
CA THR A 17 -12.08 27.50 -20.66
C THR A 17 -11.41 28.83 -21.01
N ASN A 18 -10.09 28.86 -20.92
CA ASN A 18 -9.29 29.77 -21.71
C ASN A 18 -8.17 28.95 -22.37
N ALA A 19 -7.97 29.12 -23.68
CA ALA A 19 -7.04 28.31 -24.46
C ALA A 19 -5.58 28.61 -24.06
N ILE A 20 -4.60 27.73 -24.30
CA ILE A 20 -4.08 27.42 -25.65
C ILE A 20 -4.02 25.90 -25.93
N LEU A 21 -4.07 25.56 -27.22
CA LEU A 21 -4.14 24.22 -27.85
C LEU A 21 -2.76 23.52 -27.96
N PRO A 22 -2.64 22.22 -28.34
CA PRO A 22 -3.66 21.38 -29.00
C PRO A 22 -3.94 20.00 -28.36
N ALA A 23 -5.00 19.36 -28.85
CA ALA A 23 -5.46 18.06 -28.37
C ALA A 23 -4.63 16.87 -28.86
N THR A 24 -4.28 15.97 -27.95
CA THR A 24 -4.04 14.55 -28.21
C THR A 24 -5.05 13.72 -27.42
N LYS A 25 -5.41 12.54 -27.94
CA LYS A 25 -6.48 11.71 -27.38
C LYS A 25 -6.02 11.04 -26.08
N LEU A 26 -6.68 11.32 -24.96
CA LEU A 26 -6.51 10.59 -23.71
C LEU A 26 -7.84 9.98 -23.25
N VAL A 27 -8.00 8.72 -23.65
CA VAL A 27 -8.72 7.61 -22.99
C VAL A 27 -9.93 7.97 -22.11
N ASP A 28 -11.11 7.51 -22.54
CA ASP A 28 -12.32 7.40 -21.72
C ASP A 28 -12.12 6.39 -20.57
N ASN A 29 -11.58 6.84 -19.44
CA ASN A 29 -11.62 6.08 -18.18
C ASN A 29 -11.47 6.98 -16.94
N ILE A 30 -12.19 8.11 -16.91
CA ILE A 30 -12.44 8.87 -15.68
C ILE A 30 -13.78 8.35 -15.12
N ASN A 31 -13.71 7.41 -14.19
CA ASN A 31 -14.88 6.97 -13.43
C ASN A 31 -15.30 8.13 -12.52
N THR A 32 -16.24 8.97 -12.97
CA THR A 32 -16.69 10.14 -12.22
C THR A 32 -17.31 9.69 -10.89
N PRO A 33 -16.81 10.15 -9.72
CA PRO A 33 -17.39 9.76 -8.45
C PRO A 33 -18.86 10.16 -8.40
N LEU A 34 -19.74 9.19 -8.15
CA LEU A 34 -21.17 9.42 -8.11
C LEU A 34 -21.51 10.35 -6.94
N SER A 35 -22.09 11.50 -7.26
CA SER A 35 -22.57 12.46 -6.26
C SER A 35 -23.51 11.77 -5.26
N SER A 36 -23.35 12.10 -3.98
CA SER A 36 -24.09 11.55 -2.83
C SER A 36 -25.63 11.58 -2.97
N VAL A 37 -26.15 12.41 -3.87
CA VAL A 37 -27.58 12.49 -4.22
C VAL A 37 -28.13 11.20 -4.88
N ALA A 38 -27.27 10.34 -5.43
CA ALA A 38 -27.68 9.14 -6.18
C ALA A 38 -28.23 7.97 -5.33
N TYR A 39 -28.07 8.00 -4.00
CA TYR A 39 -28.24 6.81 -3.15
C TYR A 39 -29.67 6.53 -2.62
N ALA A 40 -30.64 7.42 -2.85
CA ALA A 40 -31.94 7.39 -2.18
C ALA A 40 -33.05 6.57 -2.89
N ALA A 41 -32.79 5.30 -3.27
CA ALA A 41 -33.75 4.51 -4.07
C ALA A 41 -33.77 2.97 -3.87
N GLU A 42 -33.29 2.40 -2.76
CA GLU A 42 -33.41 0.96 -2.47
C GLU A 42 -33.59 0.68 -0.95
N GLU A 43 -34.51 -0.22 -0.56
CA GLU A 43 -34.61 -0.68 0.84
C GLU A 43 -33.48 -1.67 1.18
N LYS A 44 -32.30 -1.13 1.46
CA LYS A 44 -31.15 -1.93 1.91
C LYS A 44 -31.27 -2.28 3.39
N THR A 45 -30.82 -3.47 3.77
CA THR A 45 -30.65 -3.81 5.19
C THR A 45 -29.53 -2.96 5.78
N PRO A 46 -29.58 -2.58 7.09
CA PRO A 46 -28.51 -1.81 7.72
C PRO A 46 -27.14 -2.50 7.66
N GLN A 47 -27.14 -3.83 7.57
CA GLN A 47 -25.97 -4.65 7.34
C GLN A 47 -25.36 -4.35 5.96
N LYS A 48 -26.13 -4.49 4.87
CA LYS A 48 -25.67 -4.20 3.49
C LYS A 48 -25.25 -2.73 3.33
N GLU A 49 -25.98 -1.81 3.95
CA GLU A 49 -25.65 -0.37 3.95
C GLU A 49 -24.29 -0.09 4.62
N ALA A 50 -24.02 -0.72 5.77
CA ALA A 50 -22.74 -0.60 6.46
C ALA A 50 -21.59 -1.28 5.68
N GLU A 51 -21.84 -2.43 5.05
CA GLU A 51 -20.88 -3.13 4.18
C GLU A 51 -20.48 -2.26 2.97
N GLU A 52 -21.46 -1.69 2.26
CA GLU A 52 -21.22 -0.78 1.13
C GLU A 52 -20.39 0.46 1.55
N LYS A 53 -20.73 1.09 2.68
CA LYS A 53 -20.01 2.26 3.21
C LYS A 53 -18.58 1.91 3.66
N ILE A 54 -18.36 0.75 4.28
CA ILE A 54 -17.02 0.25 4.65
C ILE A 54 -16.17 -0.02 3.40
N ASN A 55 -16.75 -0.61 2.35
CA ASN A 55 -16.03 -0.88 1.10
C ASN A 55 -15.62 0.43 0.40
N TYR A 56 -16.52 1.43 0.35
CA TYR A 56 -16.20 2.76 -0.18
C TYR A 56 -15.09 3.47 0.63
N LEU A 57 -15.15 3.40 1.96
CA LEU A 57 -14.10 3.91 2.84
C LEU A 57 -12.74 3.22 2.58
N GLN A 58 -12.73 1.91 2.34
CA GLN A 58 -11.52 1.17 1.97
C GLN A 58 -11.00 1.55 0.57
N GLU A 59 -11.88 1.88 -0.38
CA GLU A 59 -11.49 2.41 -1.70
C GLU A 59 -10.82 3.80 -1.56
N ILE A 60 -11.36 4.71 -0.74
CA ILE A 60 -10.72 6.01 -0.47
C ILE A 60 -9.40 5.83 0.28
N ILE A 61 -9.31 4.95 1.27
CA ILE A 61 -8.04 4.63 1.95
C ILE A 61 -7.00 4.08 0.96
N SER A 62 -7.43 3.24 0.01
CA SER A 62 -6.56 2.71 -1.04
C SER A 62 -6.12 3.78 -2.05
N SER A 63 -6.95 4.78 -2.34
CA SER A 63 -6.56 5.91 -3.20
C SER A 63 -5.64 6.89 -2.48
N LEU A 64 -5.88 7.17 -1.19
CA LEU A 64 -5.01 7.94 -0.29
C LEU A 64 -3.60 7.33 -0.20
N GLU A 65 -3.49 6.00 -0.06
CA GLU A 65 -2.21 5.27 -0.09
C GLU A 65 -1.45 5.40 -1.42
N ASN A 66 -2.13 5.80 -2.50
CA ASN A 66 -1.57 5.91 -3.85
C ASN A 66 -1.65 7.34 -4.44
N ILE A 67 -1.87 8.38 -3.61
CA ILE A 67 -1.97 9.75 -4.10
C ILE A 67 -0.69 10.18 -4.84
N SER A 68 -0.89 10.79 -6.01
CA SER A 68 0.20 11.35 -6.82
C SER A 68 0.96 12.42 -6.03
N GLY A 69 2.19 12.09 -5.64
CA GLY A 69 2.96 12.98 -4.79
C GLY A 69 2.55 12.95 -3.31
N GLY A 70 2.11 11.80 -2.78
CA GLY A 70 2.26 11.35 -1.39
C GLY A 70 1.57 12.16 -0.27
N LEU A 71 1.46 11.53 0.90
CA LEU A 71 0.91 12.18 2.11
C LEU A 71 2.03 12.70 3.03
N ALA A 72 1.81 13.89 3.57
CA ALA A 72 2.76 14.69 4.33
C ALA A 72 2.60 14.57 5.84
N GLY A 73 3.62 14.10 6.56
CA GLY A 73 3.74 14.20 8.02
C GLY A 73 2.48 13.78 8.78
N ASN A 74 1.72 14.74 9.29
CA ASN A 74 0.46 14.50 9.99
C ASN A 74 -0.57 13.72 9.16
N GLN A 75 -0.61 13.90 7.83
CA GLN A 75 -1.50 13.17 6.93
C GLN A 75 -1.24 11.65 6.95
N LEU A 76 0.01 11.22 7.16
CA LEU A 76 0.37 9.80 7.32
C LEU A 76 -0.15 9.25 8.66
N SER A 77 -0.09 10.05 9.73
CA SER A 77 -0.66 9.69 11.03
C SER A 77 -2.19 9.56 10.95
N TRP A 78 -2.86 10.54 10.34
CA TRP A 78 -4.31 10.49 10.13
C TRP A 78 -4.73 9.32 9.24
N LEU A 79 -4.00 9.00 8.17
CA LEU A 79 -4.28 7.82 7.34
C LEU A 79 -4.14 6.53 8.16
N LYS A 80 -3.13 6.41 9.02
CA LYS A 80 -2.94 5.25 9.88
C LYS A 80 -4.07 5.09 10.90
N GLU A 81 -4.48 6.17 11.56
CA GLU A 81 -5.60 6.20 12.50
C GLU A 81 -6.94 5.89 11.82
N LEU A 82 -7.18 6.50 10.65
CA LEU A 82 -8.31 6.23 9.77
C LEU A 82 -8.37 4.75 9.36
N LYS A 83 -7.23 4.16 8.97
CA LYS A 83 -7.13 2.75 8.59
C LYS A 83 -7.42 1.82 9.78
N HIS A 84 -6.87 2.12 10.96
CA HIS A 84 -7.17 1.37 12.18
C HIS A 84 -8.68 1.43 12.53
N ALA A 85 -9.31 2.60 12.42
CA ALA A 85 -10.73 2.79 12.70
C ALA A 85 -11.63 2.09 11.65
N ALA A 86 -11.29 2.20 10.37
CA ALA A 86 -11.98 1.51 9.27
C ALA A 86 -11.86 -0.02 9.39
N GLU A 87 -10.69 -0.54 9.76
CA GLU A 87 -10.49 -1.96 10.06
C GLU A 87 -11.32 -2.41 11.26
N PHE A 88 -11.41 -1.61 12.32
CA PHE A 88 -12.18 -1.94 13.52
C PHE A 88 -13.69 -2.02 13.21
N LEU A 89 -14.25 -0.99 12.56
CA LEU A 89 -15.65 -0.98 12.15
C LEU A 89 -15.95 -2.07 11.12
N GLY A 90 -15.06 -2.30 10.15
CA GLY A 90 -15.17 -3.40 9.19
C GLY A 90 -15.17 -4.79 9.85
N LYS A 91 -14.39 -4.99 10.92
CA LYS A 91 -14.39 -6.23 11.72
C LYS A 91 -15.68 -6.42 12.53
N ILE A 92 -16.40 -5.36 12.88
CA ILE A 92 -17.72 -5.42 13.51
C ILE A 92 -18.78 -5.78 12.47
N VAL A 93 -18.83 -5.02 11.37
CA VAL A 93 -19.79 -5.19 10.26
C VAL A 93 -19.67 -6.58 9.64
N ASN A 94 -18.47 -6.99 9.20
CA ASN A 94 -18.29 -8.26 8.47
C ASN A 94 -18.48 -9.52 9.34
N LYS A 95 -18.58 -9.37 10.66
CA LYS A 95 -18.94 -10.46 11.59
C LYS A 95 -20.44 -10.49 11.94
N GLY A 96 -21.24 -9.55 11.43
CA GLY A 96 -22.65 -9.39 11.80
C GLY A 96 -22.87 -9.01 13.27
N ILE A 97 -21.88 -8.36 13.91
CA ILE A 97 -21.95 -8.03 15.34
C ILE A 97 -22.71 -6.71 15.51
N GLY A 98 -24.01 -6.81 15.74
CA GLY A 98 -24.86 -5.68 16.12
C GLY A 98 -26.30 -5.85 15.70
N SER A 99 -27.23 -5.31 16.48
CA SER A 99 -28.62 -5.20 16.03
C SER A 99 -28.77 -4.20 14.88
N ALA A 100 -29.86 -4.33 14.11
CA ALA A 100 -30.22 -3.37 13.06
C ALA A 100 -30.32 -1.92 13.56
N ALA A 101 -30.64 -1.73 14.86
CA ALA A 101 -30.67 -0.42 15.51
C ALA A 101 -29.26 0.11 15.84
N GLU A 102 -28.33 -0.74 16.28
CA GLU A 102 -26.95 -0.34 16.55
C GLU A 102 -26.17 -0.04 15.27
N LEU A 103 -26.42 -0.81 14.21
CA LEU A 103 -25.87 -0.53 12.88
C LEU A 103 -26.28 0.89 12.41
N ARG A 104 -27.57 1.25 12.49
CA ARG A 104 -28.06 2.59 12.12
C ARG A 104 -27.63 3.70 13.08
N ASN A 105 -27.65 3.46 14.38
CA ASN A 105 -27.50 4.53 15.38
C ASN A 105 -26.06 4.71 15.90
N LYS A 106 -25.16 3.75 15.65
CA LYS A 106 -23.76 3.80 16.11
C LYS A 106 -22.73 3.52 15.01
N ILE A 107 -22.94 2.53 14.15
CA ILE A 107 -21.91 2.12 13.18
C ILE A 107 -21.92 3.00 11.92
N ILE A 108 -23.06 3.09 11.22
CA ILE A 108 -23.19 3.86 9.98
C ILE A 108 -22.74 5.32 10.16
N PRO A 109 -23.16 6.07 11.20
CA PRO A 109 -22.70 7.45 11.41
C PRO A 109 -21.21 7.59 11.74
N ARG A 110 -20.56 6.54 12.28
CA ARG A 110 -19.09 6.51 12.46
C ARG A 110 -18.39 6.29 11.13
N VAL A 111 -18.89 5.38 10.28
CA VAL A 111 -18.34 5.15 8.95
C VAL A 111 -18.50 6.40 8.07
N ASP A 112 -19.65 7.07 8.11
CA ASP A 112 -19.88 8.32 7.37
C ASP A 112 -18.97 9.48 7.85
N LEU A 113 -18.67 9.56 9.14
CA LEU A 113 -17.67 10.50 9.67
C LEU A 113 -16.24 10.15 9.20
N LEU A 114 -15.87 8.88 9.15
CA LEU A 114 -14.58 8.43 8.61
C LEU A 114 -14.47 8.66 7.10
N ILE A 115 -15.56 8.54 6.33
CA ILE A 115 -15.60 8.88 4.90
C ILE A 115 -15.31 10.38 4.72
N ASN A 116 -15.99 11.27 5.44
CA ASN A 116 -15.73 12.71 5.39
C ASN A 116 -14.29 13.06 5.83
N VAL A 117 -13.72 12.33 6.81
CA VAL A 117 -12.29 12.43 7.16
C VAL A 117 -11.39 12.03 5.98
N ALA A 118 -11.66 10.90 5.32
CA ALA A 118 -10.88 10.43 4.18
C ALA A 118 -10.92 11.40 2.98
N GLU A 119 -12.11 11.94 2.67
CA GLU A 119 -12.32 12.97 1.65
C GLU A 119 -11.63 14.30 2.03
N THR A 120 -11.67 14.69 3.31
CA THR A 120 -10.98 15.90 3.81
C THR A 120 -9.45 15.76 3.74
N ILE A 121 -8.88 14.59 4.09
CA ILE A 121 -7.44 14.32 3.92
C ILE A 121 -7.06 14.34 2.43
N THR A 122 -7.94 13.84 1.55
CA THR A 122 -7.76 13.89 0.10
C THR A 122 -7.70 15.34 -0.40
N ALA A 123 -8.59 16.22 0.08
CA ALA A 123 -8.58 17.64 -0.26
C ALA A 123 -7.34 18.38 0.29
N ASP A 124 -6.90 18.08 1.51
CA ASP A 124 -5.67 18.62 2.12
C ASP A 124 -4.40 18.27 1.32
N ALA A 125 -4.35 17.04 0.80
CA ALA A 125 -3.25 16.54 -0.02
C ALA A 125 -3.29 16.98 -1.50
N THR A 126 -4.40 17.55 -2.00
CA THR A 126 -4.57 17.88 -3.43
C THR A 126 -4.99 19.33 -3.71
N GLU A 127 -6.13 19.77 -3.17
CA GLU A 127 -6.69 21.11 -3.39
C GLU A 127 -5.90 22.19 -2.63
N LEU A 128 -5.53 21.87 -1.39
CA LEU A 128 -4.89 22.77 -0.44
C LEU A 128 -3.35 22.64 -0.39
N ALA A 129 -2.74 21.77 -1.19
CA ALA A 129 -1.30 21.46 -1.14
C ALA A 129 -0.34 22.61 -1.52
N ASP A 130 -0.89 23.77 -1.89
CA ASP A 130 -0.20 25.04 -2.15
C ASP A 130 -0.81 26.21 -1.35
N SER A 131 -1.66 25.92 -0.34
CA SER A 131 -2.24 26.91 0.56
C SER A 131 -1.26 27.33 1.66
N GLU A 132 -1.50 28.49 2.28
CA GLU A 132 -0.73 28.87 3.48
C GLU A 132 -0.88 27.85 4.62
N GLN A 133 0.13 27.77 5.48
CA GLN A 133 0.20 26.85 6.62
C GLN A 133 -1.04 26.88 7.53
N GLN A 134 -1.78 28.00 7.56
CA GLN A 134 -3.03 28.15 8.31
C GLN A 134 -4.15 27.20 7.81
N ALA A 135 -4.25 26.92 6.50
CA ALA A 135 -5.24 26.00 5.95
C ALA A 135 -5.05 24.59 6.54
N HIS A 136 -3.84 24.07 6.45
CA HIS A 136 -3.47 22.77 6.99
C HIS A 136 -3.59 22.65 8.52
N VAL A 137 -3.44 23.77 9.25
CA VAL A 137 -3.69 23.81 10.71
C VAL A 137 -5.18 23.72 11.04
N ILE A 138 -6.04 24.42 10.28
CA ILE A 138 -7.50 24.31 10.41
C ILE A 138 -7.96 22.88 10.10
N ILE A 139 -7.53 22.32 8.97
CA ILE A 139 -7.81 20.93 8.59
C ILE A 139 -7.31 19.99 9.68
N GLY A 140 -6.04 20.07 10.07
CA GLY A 140 -5.43 19.09 10.96
C GLY A 140 -6.05 19.03 12.35
N PHE A 141 -6.50 20.17 12.89
CA PHE A 141 -7.26 20.18 14.12
C PHE A 141 -8.65 19.55 13.95
N SER A 142 -9.36 19.86 12.86
CA SER A 142 -10.69 19.31 12.59
C SER A 142 -10.68 17.80 12.29
N VAL A 143 -9.71 17.31 11.50
CA VAL A 143 -9.50 15.88 11.20
C VAL A 143 -9.18 15.09 12.47
N THR A 144 -8.23 15.57 13.28
CA THR A 144 -7.87 14.90 14.55
C THR A 144 -9.08 14.83 15.50
N ARG A 145 -9.88 15.91 15.59
CA ARG A 145 -11.10 15.95 16.40
C ARG A 145 -12.20 15.03 15.87
N ALA A 146 -12.32 14.88 14.55
CA ALA A 146 -13.27 13.98 13.90
C ALA A 146 -12.90 12.51 14.11
N LEU A 147 -11.61 12.16 13.96
CA LEU A 147 -11.09 10.81 14.25
C LEU A 147 -11.35 10.40 15.70
N LEU A 148 -11.02 11.25 16.67
CA LEU A 148 -11.29 11.00 18.09
C LEU A 148 -12.78 10.75 18.39
N LYS A 149 -13.68 11.52 17.76
CA LYS A 149 -15.14 11.34 17.89
C LYS A 149 -15.65 10.09 17.19
N ALA A 150 -15.03 9.67 16.08
CA ALA A 150 -15.36 8.42 15.41
C ALA A 150 -14.95 7.18 16.22
N THR A 151 -13.83 7.26 16.96
CA THR A 151 -13.34 6.14 17.80
C THR A 151 -13.93 6.12 19.22
N ASP A 152 -14.48 7.23 19.73
CA ASP A 152 -15.23 7.26 20.98
C ASP A 152 -16.41 6.28 20.91
N LEU A 153 -16.59 5.46 21.96
CA LEU A 153 -17.66 4.47 22.09
C LEU A 153 -18.97 5.05 22.66
N PHE A 154 -18.89 6.18 23.35
CA PHE A 154 -20.02 6.85 24.00
C PHE A 154 -20.72 7.85 23.06
N GLU A 155 -20.04 8.31 22.02
CA GLU A 155 -20.56 9.32 21.09
C GLU A 155 -21.81 8.83 20.33
N GLY A 156 -22.82 9.70 20.23
CA GLY A 156 -24.11 9.42 19.59
C GLY A 156 -24.18 9.87 18.13
N ALA A 157 -25.17 9.37 17.38
CA ALA A 157 -25.37 9.75 15.97
C ALA A 157 -25.43 11.28 15.76
N GLU A 158 -26.08 12.04 16.65
CA GLU A 158 -26.12 13.51 16.59
C GLU A 158 -24.72 14.13 16.75
N GLY A 159 -23.93 13.66 17.71
CA GLY A 159 -22.58 14.17 17.97
C GLY A 159 -21.56 13.78 16.90
N LEU A 160 -21.79 12.69 16.16
CA LEU A 160 -21.05 12.27 14.96
C LEU A 160 -21.45 13.11 13.74
N ASN A 161 -22.74 13.27 13.48
CA ASN A 161 -23.24 14.10 12.38
C ASN A 161 -22.75 15.54 12.53
N LYS A 162 -22.85 16.10 13.75
CA LYS A 162 -22.30 17.42 14.09
C LYS A 162 -20.77 17.48 13.97
N ALA A 163 -20.05 16.38 14.17
CA ALA A 163 -18.61 16.34 13.88
C ALA A 163 -18.34 16.45 12.37
N SER A 164 -19.14 15.76 11.56
CA SER A 164 -19.11 15.79 10.09
C SER A 164 -19.39 17.21 9.56
N GLU A 165 -20.43 17.87 10.06
CA GLU A 165 -20.76 19.27 9.75
C GLU A 165 -19.60 20.23 10.10
N ASN A 166 -18.99 20.07 11.28
CA ASN A 166 -17.86 20.90 11.70
C ASN A 166 -16.58 20.64 10.88
N LEU A 167 -16.40 19.42 10.38
CA LEU A 167 -15.28 19.05 9.52
C LEU A 167 -15.42 19.70 8.15
N SER A 168 -16.59 19.57 7.50
CA SER A 168 -16.85 20.22 6.21
C SER A 168 -16.80 21.75 6.32
N ALA A 169 -17.36 22.33 7.38
CA ALA A 169 -17.25 23.77 7.64
C ALA A 169 -15.82 24.25 8.02
N SER A 170 -14.91 23.32 8.38
CA SER A 170 -13.48 23.61 8.53
C SER A 170 -12.74 23.50 7.19
N LEU A 171 -13.14 22.56 6.33
CA LEU A 171 -12.63 22.43 4.96
C LEU A 171 -12.95 23.67 4.12
N ASP A 172 -14.19 24.17 4.16
CA ASP A 172 -14.55 25.38 3.41
C ASP A 172 -13.79 26.62 3.91
N LYS A 173 -13.56 26.76 5.23
CA LYS A 173 -12.67 27.80 5.77
C LYS A 173 -11.21 27.64 5.34
N ALA A 174 -10.73 26.41 5.15
CA ALA A 174 -9.38 26.17 4.66
C ALA A 174 -9.23 26.50 3.17
N ARG A 175 -10.32 26.44 2.39
CA ARG A 175 -10.39 26.93 0.99
C ARG A 175 -10.38 28.46 0.87
N GLU A 176 -10.87 29.17 1.88
CA GLU A 176 -10.83 30.64 1.95
C GLU A 176 -9.43 31.20 2.27
N VAL A 177 -8.49 30.36 2.73
CA VAL A 177 -7.11 30.76 3.03
C VAL A 177 -6.34 31.01 1.72
N PRO A 178 -5.51 32.07 1.64
CA PRO A 178 -4.67 32.34 0.47
C PRO A 178 -3.75 31.19 0.07
N LYS A 179 -3.40 31.16 -1.22
CA LYS A 179 -2.33 30.30 -1.74
C LYS A 179 -0.98 30.96 -1.60
N LEU A 180 0.04 30.14 -1.36
CA LEU A 180 1.44 30.56 -1.27
C LEU A 180 1.88 31.22 -2.59
N THR A 181 2.61 32.32 -2.47
CA THR A 181 3.34 32.96 -3.56
C THR A 181 4.77 32.43 -3.63
N ASP A 182 5.47 32.60 -4.76
CA ASP A 182 6.87 32.19 -4.87
C ASP A 182 7.79 32.91 -3.86
N ASP A 183 7.48 34.17 -3.52
CA ASP A 183 8.17 34.96 -2.48
C ASP A 183 7.81 34.55 -1.05
N SER A 184 6.80 33.70 -0.85
CA SER A 184 6.39 33.24 0.47
C SER A 184 7.48 32.40 1.13
N LYS A 185 7.55 32.43 2.47
CA LYS A 185 8.44 31.57 3.24
C LYS A 185 8.01 30.10 3.09
N ARG A 186 8.96 29.19 2.85
CA ARG A 186 8.71 27.74 2.74
C ARG A 186 7.88 27.17 3.91
N THR A 187 6.88 26.37 3.57
CA THR A 187 6.09 25.54 4.52
C THR A 187 6.64 24.12 4.59
N HIS A 188 6.23 23.33 5.58
CA HIS A 188 6.61 21.91 5.66
C HIS A 188 6.19 21.11 4.42
N TYR A 189 5.01 21.41 3.87
CA TYR A 189 4.44 20.77 2.68
C TYR A 189 5.27 21.07 1.41
N THR A 190 5.66 22.32 1.19
CA THR A 190 6.55 22.67 0.05
C THR A 190 7.91 21.98 0.15
N LEU A 191 8.43 21.82 1.36
CA LEU A 191 9.69 21.10 1.58
C LEU A 191 9.59 19.61 1.33
N GLU A 192 8.44 19.00 1.60
CA GLU A 192 8.26 17.58 1.38
C GLU A 192 8.26 17.23 -0.12
N LYS A 193 7.77 18.15 -0.98
CA LYS A 193 7.92 18.05 -2.45
C LYS A 193 9.40 17.95 -2.84
N LEU A 194 10.25 18.79 -2.24
CA LEU A 194 11.71 18.78 -2.45
C LEU A 194 12.39 17.54 -1.84
N ASP A 195 11.98 17.10 -0.65
CA ASP A 195 12.51 15.89 -0.01
C ASP A 195 12.19 14.62 -0.83
N ARG A 196 10.98 14.52 -1.38
CA ARG A 196 10.59 13.44 -2.27
C ARG A 196 11.31 13.50 -3.62
N ALA A 197 11.58 14.69 -4.16
CA ALA A 197 12.46 14.86 -5.32
C ALA A 197 13.91 14.39 -5.02
N ILE A 198 14.47 14.75 -3.86
CA ILE A 198 15.80 14.30 -3.40
C ILE A 198 15.83 12.78 -3.18
N ALA A 199 14.76 12.17 -2.67
CA ALA A 199 14.65 10.73 -2.49
C ALA A 199 14.59 9.98 -3.83
N LYS A 200 13.68 10.38 -4.74
CA LYS A 200 13.58 9.84 -6.12
C LYS A 200 14.93 9.97 -6.84
N ALA A 201 15.55 11.14 -6.78
CA ALA A 201 16.85 11.40 -7.39
C ALA A 201 17.92 10.44 -6.87
N LYS A 202 18.01 10.23 -5.56
CA LYS A 202 18.97 9.29 -4.94
C LYS A 202 18.69 7.83 -5.27
N GLU A 203 17.43 7.42 -5.40
CA GLU A 203 17.10 6.05 -5.83
C GLU A 203 17.56 5.83 -7.27
N ILE A 204 17.11 6.66 -8.21
CA ILE A 204 17.45 6.54 -9.64
C ILE A 204 18.97 6.67 -9.83
N ARG A 205 19.62 7.63 -9.16
CA ARG A 205 21.08 7.79 -9.18
C ARG A 205 21.81 6.52 -8.77
N ASN A 206 21.39 5.85 -7.69
CA ASN A 206 22.11 4.68 -7.17
C ASN A 206 21.76 3.36 -7.88
N LYS A 207 20.54 3.23 -8.41
CA LYS A 207 20.03 2.03 -9.09
C LYS A 207 20.36 2.01 -10.58
N GLU A 208 20.20 3.15 -11.25
CA GLU A 208 20.37 3.28 -12.69
C GLU A 208 21.67 3.99 -13.05
N LEU A 209 21.87 5.22 -12.57
CA LEU A 209 22.89 6.10 -13.15
C LEU A 209 24.33 5.71 -12.75
N LYS A 210 24.55 5.33 -11.48
CA LYS A 210 25.88 5.16 -10.85
C LYS A 210 26.89 4.33 -11.66
N ASN A 211 26.41 3.30 -12.36
CA ASN A 211 27.25 2.36 -13.11
C ASN A 211 27.02 2.41 -14.63
N LYS A 212 26.10 3.27 -15.12
CA LYS A 212 25.65 3.30 -16.53
C LYS A 212 25.83 4.69 -17.19
N LEU A 213 25.96 5.74 -16.38
CA LEU A 213 26.16 7.12 -16.82
C LEU A 213 27.66 7.51 -16.75
N ASP A 214 28.09 8.43 -17.60
CA ASP A 214 29.43 9.02 -17.53
C ASP A 214 29.72 9.65 -16.14
N PRO A 215 30.91 9.42 -15.54
CA PRO A 215 31.24 9.94 -14.22
C PRO A 215 31.14 11.46 -14.06
N SER A 216 31.35 12.24 -15.13
CA SER A 216 31.22 13.71 -15.10
C SER A 216 29.75 14.11 -14.93
N LYS A 217 28.87 13.54 -15.76
CA LYS A 217 27.42 13.76 -15.66
C LYS A 217 26.84 13.24 -14.33
N LEU A 218 27.40 12.16 -13.79
CA LEU A 218 27.03 11.66 -12.46
C LEU A 218 27.42 12.66 -11.36
N ALA A 219 28.58 13.30 -11.47
CA ALA A 219 29.05 14.32 -10.53
C ALA A 219 28.19 15.61 -10.58
N ASP A 220 27.71 16.02 -11.76
CA ASP A 220 26.77 17.14 -11.91
C ASP A 220 25.44 16.87 -11.16
N ILE A 221 24.95 15.63 -11.23
CA ILE A 221 23.74 15.18 -10.51
C ILE A 221 23.99 15.10 -9.01
N ASP A 222 25.14 14.59 -8.56
CA ASP A 222 25.51 14.58 -7.15
C ASP A 222 25.65 16.00 -6.57
N LEU A 223 26.17 16.95 -7.36
CA LEU A 223 26.25 18.36 -7.01
C LEU A 223 24.84 18.97 -6.86
N LEU A 224 23.93 18.72 -7.81
CA LEU A 224 22.55 19.23 -7.73
C LEU A 224 21.77 18.61 -6.56
N ILE A 225 21.95 17.31 -6.28
CA ILE A 225 21.42 16.66 -5.07
C ILE A 225 21.96 17.36 -3.82
N ARG A 226 23.23 17.78 -3.80
CA ARG A 226 23.82 18.53 -2.69
C ARG A 226 23.21 19.93 -2.54
N GLN A 227 23.05 20.66 -3.64
CA GLN A 227 22.41 21.98 -3.68
C GLN A 227 20.96 21.91 -3.17
N ALA A 228 20.19 20.93 -3.63
CA ALA A 228 18.84 20.65 -3.14
C ALA A 228 18.82 20.34 -1.63
N GLN A 229 19.78 19.57 -1.11
CA GLN A 229 19.90 19.34 0.33
C GLN A 229 20.29 20.57 1.15
N ASP A 230 21.03 21.52 0.55
CA ASP A 230 21.41 22.77 1.20
C ASP A 230 20.25 23.79 1.18
N VAL A 231 19.49 23.91 0.09
CA VAL A 231 18.22 24.66 0.02
C VAL A 231 17.21 24.12 1.05
N ARG A 232 17.08 22.79 1.17
CA ARG A 232 16.24 22.15 2.19
C ARG A 232 16.63 22.52 3.63
N ARG A 233 17.91 22.85 3.87
CA ARG A 233 18.43 23.24 5.19
C ARG A 233 18.22 24.72 5.50
N ASP A 234 18.30 25.63 4.53
CA ASP A 234 18.23 27.07 4.78
C ASP A 234 16.85 27.51 5.31
N GLY A 235 16.79 27.91 6.59
CA GLY A 235 15.58 28.41 7.27
C GLY A 235 14.90 29.63 6.61
N ARG A 236 15.52 30.25 5.60
CA ARG A 236 15.05 31.45 4.90
C ARG A 236 14.56 31.21 3.47
N ALA A 237 14.85 30.04 2.87
CA ALA A 237 14.51 29.77 1.47
C ALA A 237 13.01 29.93 1.19
N THR A 238 12.68 30.48 0.03
CA THR A 238 11.30 30.76 -0.40
C THR A 238 10.62 29.53 -1.01
N VAL A 239 9.30 29.62 -1.20
CA VAL A 239 8.52 28.60 -1.91
C VAL A 239 8.99 28.45 -3.36
N GLY A 240 9.27 29.57 -4.04
CA GLY A 240 9.78 29.58 -5.42
C GLY A 240 11.14 28.91 -5.55
N GLU A 241 12.09 29.18 -4.64
CA GLU A 241 13.41 28.54 -4.63
C GLU A 241 13.30 27.02 -4.41
N VAL A 242 12.45 26.59 -3.47
CA VAL A 242 12.20 25.18 -3.16
C VAL A 242 11.55 24.46 -4.35
N ASN A 243 10.55 25.08 -5.00
CA ASN A 243 9.86 24.53 -6.16
C ASN A 243 10.77 24.45 -7.40
N ALA A 244 11.54 25.51 -7.70
CA ALA A 244 12.46 25.55 -8.82
C ALA A 244 13.57 24.49 -8.69
N MET A 245 14.15 24.35 -7.49
CA MET A 245 15.16 23.34 -7.19
C MET A 245 14.60 21.90 -7.28
N ALA A 246 13.33 21.69 -6.89
CA ALA A 246 12.66 20.41 -7.06
C ALA A 246 12.36 20.10 -8.55
N ALA A 247 12.04 21.11 -9.36
CA ALA A 247 11.83 20.97 -10.80
C ALA A 247 13.14 20.64 -11.54
N GLU A 248 14.21 21.44 -11.34
CA GLU A 248 15.52 21.23 -11.97
C GLU A 248 16.10 19.85 -11.63
N LEU A 249 15.96 19.41 -10.37
CA LEU A 249 16.41 18.09 -9.94
C LEU A 249 15.64 16.95 -10.62
N ASN A 250 14.32 17.08 -10.81
CA ASN A 250 13.55 16.10 -11.56
C ASN A 250 13.91 16.10 -13.05
N GLU A 251 14.08 17.28 -13.66
CA GLU A 251 14.38 17.39 -15.09
C GLU A 251 15.72 16.74 -15.44
N LYS A 252 16.81 17.06 -14.72
CA LYS A 252 18.13 16.45 -14.98
C LYS A 252 18.18 14.95 -14.66
N ILE A 253 17.43 14.48 -13.66
CA ILE A 253 17.31 13.05 -13.37
C ILE A 253 16.58 12.32 -14.50
N ASP A 254 15.47 12.90 -14.99
CA ASP A 254 14.67 12.29 -16.05
C ASP A 254 15.37 12.39 -17.42
N GLU A 255 16.18 13.42 -17.68
CA GLU A 255 17.10 13.50 -18.84
C GLU A 255 18.18 12.40 -18.75
N ALA A 256 18.90 12.32 -17.63
CA ALA A 256 19.96 11.34 -17.42
C ALA A 256 19.47 9.89 -17.48
N TYR A 257 18.23 9.63 -17.05
CA TYR A 257 17.58 8.32 -17.18
C TYR A 257 17.19 8.00 -18.63
N LYS A 258 16.67 8.98 -19.39
CA LYS A 258 16.38 8.82 -20.84
C LYS A 258 17.65 8.57 -21.66
N ALA A 259 18.78 9.13 -21.24
CA ALA A 259 20.07 8.93 -21.90
C ALA A 259 20.63 7.50 -21.79
N ILE A 260 20.11 6.66 -20.89
CA ILE A 260 20.48 5.23 -20.78
C ILE A 260 19.67 4.43 -21.81
N PRO A 261 20.30 3.57 -22.63
CA PRO A 261 19.61 2.73 -23.62
C PRO A 261 18.67 1.73 -22.93
N GLU A 262 17.52 1.45 -23.55
CA GLU A 262 16.39 0.86 -22.82
C GLU A 262 16.69 -0.53 -22.25
N GLY A 263 17.37 -1.39 -23.01
CA GLY A 263 17.77 -2.75 -22.58
C GLY A 263 18.76 -2.79 -21.40
N GLU A 264 19.46 -1.68 -21.10
CA GLU A 264 20.37 -1.57 -19.95
C GLU A 264 19.69 -1.05 -18.68
N ARG A 265 18.49 -0.46 -18.78
CA ARG A 265 17.72 -0.01 -17.61
C ARG A 265 17.28 -1.21 -16.76
N THR A 266 17.12 -1.01 -15.46
CA THR A 266 16.81 -2.12 -14.53
C THR A 266 15.36 -2.57 -14.69
N ALA A 267 15.14 -3.87 -14.86
CA ALA A 267 13.82 -4.44 -15.09
C ALA A 267 12.90 -4.26 -13.87
N ASN A 268 11.76 -3.62 -14.09
CA ASN A 268 10.74 -3.40 -13.06
C ASN A 268 9.87 -4.67 -12.84
N LYS A 269 8.99 -4.64 -11.82
CA LYS A 269 8.12 -5.79 -11.50
C LYS A 269 7.17 -6.18 -12.65
N ALA A 270 6.77 -5.25 -13.51
CA ALA A 270 5.92 -5.55 -14.66
C ALA A 270 6.68 -6.30 -15.76
N GLN A 271 7.90 -5.85 -16.09
CA GLN A 271 8.78 -6.48 -17.09
C GLN A 271 9.26 -7.87 -16.67
N LYS A 272 9.31 -8.16 -15.37
CA LYS A 272 9.66 -9.47 -14.82
C LYS A 272 8.51 -10.48 -14.78
N ARG A 273 7.26 -10.10 -15.10
CA ARG A 273 6.08 -10.99 -14.96
C ARG A 273 6.10 -12.15 -15.93
N ASP A 274 6.60 -11.95 -17.15
CA ASP A 274 6.54 -12.98 -18.19
C ASP A 274 7.59 -14.06 -17.89
N LEU A 275 8.83 -13.65 -17.55
CA LEU A 275 9.85 -14.51 -16.95
C LEU A 275 9.34 -15.28 -15.71
N GLU A 276 8.53 -14.66 -14.85
CA GLU A 276 7.92 -15.33 -13.70
C GLU A 276 6.90 -16.43 -14.09
N LYS A 277 6.10 -16.20 -15.14
CA LYS A 277 5.19 -17.22 -15.71
C LYS A 277 5.97 -18.37 -16.33
N ASP A 278 7.00 -18.08 -17.12
CA ASP A 278 7.69 -19.09 -17.91
C ASP A 278 8.66 -19.92 -17.05
N ILE A 279 9.24 -19.33 -16.02
CA ILE A 279 9.83 -20.07 -14.88
C ILE A 279 8.83 -21.07 -14.27
N GLN A 280 7.56 -20.70 -14.14
CA GLN A 280 6.55 -21.60 -13.56
C GLN A 280 6.05 -22.65 -14.57
N ALA A 281 5.92 -22.29 -15.84
CA ALA A 281 5.62 -23.23 -16.92
C ALA A 281 6.71 -24.29 -17.05
N ALA A 282 7.99 -23.89 -16.99
CA ALA A 282 9.14 -24.79 -17.00
C ALA A 282 9.16 -25.78 -15.82
N LYS A 283 8.82 -25.33 -14.59
CA LYS A 283 8.67 -26.23 -13.43
C LYS A 283 7.53 -27.24 -13.64
N ASN A 284 6.36 -26.77 -14.08
CA ASN A 284 5.19 -27.63 -14.32
C ASN A 284 5.52 -28.69 -15.40
N LEU A 285 6.15 -28.27 -16.49
CA LEU A 285 6.61 -29.13 -17.59
C LEU A 285 7.62 -30.18 -17.10
N ARG A 286 8.61 -29.78 -16.27
CA ARG A 286 9.53 -30.71 -15.62
C ARG A 286 8.78 -31.75 -14.79
N ASP A 287 7.92 -31.32 -13.88
CA ASP A 287 7.35 -32.17 -12.84
C ASP A 287 6.21 -33.07 -13.31
N PHE A 288 5.42 -32.64 -14.31
CA PHE A 288 4.28 -33.40 -14.85
C PHE A 288 4.54 -34.06 -16.21
N THR A 289 5.48 -33.55 -17.02
CA THR A 289 5.72 -34.05 -18.39
C THR A 289 7.04 -34.81 -18.53
N LEU A 290 8.14 -34.29 -17.99
CA LEU A 290 9.47 -34.90 -18.19
C LEU A 290 9.84 -35.96 -17.15
N LYS A 291 9.42 -35.78 -15.90
CA LYS A 291 9.84 -36.62 -14.77
C LYS A 291 9.40 -38.08 -14.98
N GLY A 292 10.38 -38.96 -15.24
CA GLY A 292 10.15 -40.37 -15.55
C GLY A 292 9.80 -40.68 -17.01
N LYS A 293 9.94 -39.71 -17.93
CA LYS A 293 9.68 -39.85 -19.38
C LYS A 293 10.74 -39.20 -20.28
N ALA A 294 11.68 -38.46 -19.70
CA ALA A 294 12.78 -37.81 -20.41
C ALA A 294 14.10 -38.11 -19.71
N ASP A 295 15.19 -38.04 -20.47
CA ASP A 295 16.53 -38.31 -19.96
C ASP A 295 16.95 -37.43 -18.78
N SER A 296 17.76 -38.03 -17.90
CA SER A 296 18.36 -37.32 -16.76
C SER A 296 19.20 -36.10 -17.19
N SER A 297 19.80 -36.15 -18.39
CA SER A 297 20.55 -35.02 -18.99
C SER A 297 19.64 -33.83 -19.29
N VAL A 298 18.52 -34.06 -19.99
CA VAL A 298 17.52 -33.03 -20.35
C VAL A 298 16.93 -32.40 -19.09
N ILE A 299 16.55 -33.23 -18.10
CA ILE A 299 16.00 -32.75 -16.82
C ILE A 299 17.04 -31.94 -16.04
N LYS A 300 18.33 -32.29 -16.08
CA LYS A 300 19.41 -31.50 -15.47
C LYS A 300 19.61 -30.16 -16.18
N GLN A 301 19.54 -30.12 -17.51
CA GLN A 301 19.66 -28.88 -18.27
C GLN A 301 18.50 -27.93 -17.98
N LEU A 302 17.24 -28.40 -18.06
CA LEU A 302 16.08 -27.55 -17.75
C LEU A 302 16.12 -27.04 -16.29
N ASN A 303 16.56 -27.86 -15.33
CA ASN A 303 16.75 -27.40 -13.94
C ASN A 303 17.82 -26.30 -13.81
N ARG A 304 18.88 -26.33 -14.64
CA ARG A 304 19.90 -25.28 -14.67
C ARG A 304 19.31 -23.96 -15.18
N GLU A 305 18.64 -23.97 -16.34
CA GLU A 305 18.07 -22.74 -16.90
C GLU A 305 16.98 -22.16 -15.97
N ILE A 306 16.15 -23.01 -15.34
CA ILE A 306 15.23 -22.58 -14.28
C ILE A 306 15.99 -21.90 -13.13
N ALA A 307 17.14 -22.43 -12.69
CA ALA A 307 17.91 -21.85 -11.58
C ALA A 307 18.58 -20.51 -11.95
N ASP A 308 19.21 -20.43 -13.12
CA ASP A 308 19.86 -19.21 -13.60
C ASP A 308 18.83 -18.11 -13.92
N ALA A 309 17.66 -18.46 -14.47
CA ALA A 309 16.55 -17.52 -14.62
C ALA A 309 15.92 -17.08 -13.28
N ASN A 310 15.77 -17.97 -12.30
CA ASN A 310 15.35 -17.59 -10.94
C ASN A 310 16.35 -16.63 -10.28
N ARG A 311 17.63 -16.73 -10.61
CA ARG A 311 18.68 -15.80 -10.17
C ARG A 311 18.53 -14.42 -10.83
N VAL A 312 18.20 -14.35 -12.12
CA VAL A 312 17.86 -13.10 -12.82
C VAL A 312 16.58 -12.47 -12.24
N LEU A 313 15.51 -13.26 -12.07
CA LEU A 313 14.25 -12.80 -11.49
C LEU A 313 14.45 -12.16 -10.11
N LYS A 314 15.20 -12.83 -9.22
CA LYS A 314 15.50 -12.37 -7.85
C LYS A 314 16.55 -11.25 -7.78
N ASN A 315 17.31 -10.98 -8.84
CA ASN A 315 18.29 -9.89 -8.85
C ASN A 315 17.59 -8.54 -9.04
N ASN A 316 17.54 -7.72 -7.98
CA ASN A 316 16.95 -6.37 -8.02
C ASN A 316 17.61 -5.41 -9.01
N ASN A 317 18.83 -5.72 -9.47
CA ASN A 317 19.62 -4.93 -10.41
C ASN A 317 19.73 -5.59 -11.81
N ALA A 318 18.91 -6.60 -12.12
CA ALA A 318 18.88 -7.22 -13.45
C ALA A 318 18.41 -6.21 -14.51
N THR A 319 19.11 -6.12 -15.64
CA THR A 319 18.70 -5.26 -16.76
C THR A 319 17.54 -5.88 -17.54
N ILE A 320 16.84 -5.07 -18.33
CA ILE A 320 15.75 -5.54 -19.20
C ILE A 320 16.26 -6.60 -20.19
N SER A 321 17.39 -6.37 -20.86
CA SER A 321 18.01 -7.35 -21.76
C SER A 321 18.43 -8.65 -21.07
N GLN A 322 18.79 -8.61 -19.78
CA GLN A 322 19.07 -9.83 -19.00
C GLN A 322 17.79 -10.61 -18.66
N VAL A 323 16.65 -9.93 -18.48
CA VAL A 323 15.34 -10.57 -18.28
C VAL A 323 14.85 -11.19 -19.59
N GLU A 324 14.89 -10.44 -20.70
CA GLU A 324 14.51 -10.90 -22.03
C GLU A 324 15.34 -12.12 -22.47
N SER A 325 16.67 -12.07 -22.34
CA SER A 325 17.54 -13.20 -22.68
C SER A 325 17.32 -14.43 -21.77
N ALA A 326 16.97 -14.24 -20.50
CA ALA A 326 16.63 -15.35 -19.61
C ALA A 326 15.27 -16.00 -19.96
N ASP A 327 14.33 -15.19 -20.46
CA ASP A 327 13.02 -15.63 -20.94
C ASP A 327 13.18 -16.51 -22.20
N GLU A 328 13.89 -15.99 -23.21
CA GLU A 328 14.26 -16.71 -24.43
C GLU A 328 14.94 -18.06 -24.14
N MET A 329 15.93 -18.08 -23.23
CA MET A 329 16.63 -19.31 -22.85
C MET A 329 15.74 -20.34 -22.17
N ILE A 330 14.77 -19.93 -21.33
CA ILE A 330 13.79 -20.88 -20.75
C ILE A 330 12.87 -21.43 -21.84
N VAL A 331 12.33 -20.57 -22.71
CA VAL A 331 11.43 -20.98 -23.79
C VAL A 331 12.14 -21.95 -24.73
N GLU A 332 13.41 -21.68 -25.09
CA GLU A 332 14.23 -22.64 -25.83
C GLU A 332 14.43 -23.96 -25.07
N ALA A 333 14.76 -23.93 -23.78
CA ALA A 333 14.99 -25.13 -22.98
C ALA A 333 13.73 -25.99 -22.81
N MET A 334 12.56 -25.35 -22.62
CA MET A 334 11.25 -26.01 -22.62
C MET A 334 10.96 -26.68 -23.97
N ASN A 335 11.17 -25.97 -25.08
CA ASN A 335 10.95 -26.52 -26.42
C ASN A 335 11.88 -27.70 -26.73
N LYS A 336 13.17 -27.59 -26.38
CA LYS A 336 14.16 -28.68 -26.52
C LYS A 336 13.77 -29.91 -25.68
N ALA A 337 13.32 -29.71 -24.45
CA ALA A 337 12.88 -30.80 -23.58
C ALA A 337 11.56 -31.46 -24.04
N LEU A 338 10.65 -30.69 -24.64
CA LEU A 338 9.43 -31.23 -25.28
C LEU A 338 9.72 -31.99 -26.57
N ALA A 339 10.81 -31.68 -27.28
CA ALA A 339 11.24 -32.45 -28.46
C ALA A 339 11.74 -33.85 -28.05
N SER A 340 12.59 -33.95 -27.02
CA SER A 340 13.13 -35.24 -26.56
C SER A 340 12.08 -36.25 -26.07
N VAL A 341 10.86 -35.82 -25.72
CA VAL A 341 9.74 -36.72 -25.34
C VAL A 341 8.89 -37.16 -26.55
N LYS A 342 9.16 -36.64 -27.75
CA LYS A 342 8.41 -36.94 -28.98
C LYS A 342 9.11 -37.93 -29.93
N GLU A 343 10.40 -38.22 -29.72
CA GLU A 343 11.19 -39.03 -30.66
C GLU A 343 11.17 -40.54 -30.36
N GLU A 344 10.54 -40.99 -29.26
CA GLU A 344 10.37 -42.42 -28.95
C GLU A 344 9.27 -43.12 -29.80
N LYS A 345 9.49 -43.23 -31.11
CA LYS A 345 9.14 -44.38 -31.97
C LYS A 345 9.70 -44.18 -33.39
N PRO A 346 10.25 -45.23 -34.02
CA PRO A 346 9.47 -46.43 -34.34
C PRO A 346 9.92 -47.70 -33.58
N ALA A 347 9.08 -48.74 -33.63
CA ALA A 347 9.46 -50.10 -33.26
C ALA A 347 9.79 -50.88 -34.53
N GLU A 348 10.92 -51.60 -34.55
CA GLU A 348 11.24 -52.57 -35.60
C GLU A 348 10.48 -53.88 -35.38
N PRO A 349 10.15 -54.64 -36.44
CA PRO A 349 9.30 -55.83 -36.34
C PRO A 349 10.06 -57.05 -35.79
N VAL A 350 9.30 -57.99 -35.21
CA VAL A 350 9.78 -59.29 -34.76
C VAL A 350 9.79 -60.28 -35.93
N GLU A 351 10.84 -61.10 -36.04
CA GLU A 351 10.85 -62.36 -36.81
C GLU A 351 11.11 -63.54 -35.84
N GLU A 352 10.68 -64.75 -36.23
CA GLU A 352 10.44 -65.89 -35.33
C GLU A 352 11.37 -67.11 -35.56
N GLU A 353 11.44 -67.97 -34.53
CA GLU A 353 11.94 -69.36 -34.52
C GLU A 353 13.46 -69.59 -34.83
N THR A 354 14.12 -70.71 -34.45
CA THR A 354 13.68 -72.06 -34.02
C THR A 354 14.42 -72.58 -32.76
N ALA A 355 13.80 -73.52 -32.03
CA ALA A 355 14.39 -74.34 -30.92
C ALA A 355 14.97 -75.68 -31.46
N PRO A 356 15.30 -76.78 -30.70
CA PRO A 356 15.13 -77.09 -29.25
C PRO A 356 16.25 -77.96 -28.57
N GLU A 357 15.94 -78.58 -27.40
CA GLU A 357 16.59 -79.78 -26.75
C GLU A 357 18.01 -79.58 -26.12
N VAL A 358 18.65 -80.38 -25.21
CA VAL A 358 18.39 -81.54 -24.27
C VAL A 358 19.72 -81.76 -23.44
N GLU A 359 19.89 -82.26 -22.19
CA GLU A 359 19.12 -82.53 -20.95
C GLU A 359 20.10 -82.83 -19.75
N GLU A 360 19.62 -82.81 -18.48
CA GLU A 360 20.10 -83.55 -17.26
C GLU A 360 21.56 -83.38 -16.68
N ASN A 361 21.91 -83.64 -15.39
CA ASN A 361 21.18 -84.08 -14.17
C ASN A 361 21.85 -83.69 -12.80
N THR A 362 21.07 -83.14 -11.83
CA THR A 362 20.83 -83.48 -10.38
C THR A 362 21.92 -84.04 -9.39
N PRO A 363 21.64 -84.28 -8.06
CA PRO A 363 20.94 -83.47 -7.01
C PRO A 363 21.56 -83.53 -5.55
N ALA A 364 20.97 -82.78 -4.59
CA ALA A 364 20.72 -83.07 -3.15
C ALA A 364 20.03 -81.82 -2.50
N GLU A 365 18.80 -81.85 -1.95
CA GLU A 365 18.33 -82.33 -0.60
C GLU A 365 18.76 -81.38 0.57
N GLU A 366 17.93 -80.97 1.55
CA GLU A 366 16.58 -81.41 2.02
C GLU A 366 15.81 -80.30 2.82
N GLU A 367 14.50 -80.49 3.12
CA GLU A 367 13.53 -79.83 4.09
C GLU A 367 13.46 -78.26 4.23
N VAL A 368 12.33 -77.52 4.40
CA VAL A 368 10.97 -77.68 5.03
C VAL A 368 11.03 -77.54 6.58
N THR A 369 10.30 -76.65 7.30
CA THR A 369 8.83 -76.41 7.43
C THR A 369 8.42 -74.92 7.61
N GLU A 370 7.10 -74.69 7.74
CA GLU A 370 6.39 -73.44 8.10
C GLU A 370 6.33 -73.19 9.64
N ASP A 371 6.02 -71.96 10.08
CA ASP A 371 4.90 -71.63 11.01
C ASP A 371 4.60 -70.09 11.05
N GLU A 372 3.49 -69.67 11.67
CA GLU A 372 2.96 -68.29 11.73
C GLU A 372 3.08 -67.60 13.14
N SER A 373 2.43 -66.42 13.28
CA SER A 373 2.18 -65.64 14.53
C SER A 373 3.39 -64.87 15.14
N GLU A 374 3.22 -63.82 15.95
CA GLU A 374 2.00 -63.19 16.53
C GLU A 374 2.17 -61.64 16.68
N GLU A 375 1.11 -60.91 17.05
CA GLU A 375 1.12 -59.44 17.29
C GLU A 375 1.35 -59.06 18.78
N GLU A 376 0.96 -57.83 19.16
CA GLU A 376 0.90 -57.20 20.50
C GLU A 376 2.22 -56.53 21.00
N THR A 377 2.30 -55.22 21.32
CA THR A 377 1.53 -54.31 22.23
C THR A 377 1.82 -54.56 23.73
N GLU A 378 1.87 -53.57 24.65
CA GLU A 378 1.63 -52.12 24.60
C GLU A 378 2.32 -51.39 25.80
N THR A 379 2.22 -50.04 25.85
CA THR A 379 2.20 -49.16 27.07
C THR A 379 3.38 -49.20 28.09
N GLU A 380 3.49 -48.38 29.17
CA GLU A 380 2.64 -47.34 29.82
C GLU A 380 3.40 -46.02 30.15
N GLU A 381 2.69 -45.02 30.69
CA GLU A 381 3.20 -43.72 31.17
C GLU A 381 3.60 -43.73 32.68
N ALA A 382 3.34 -42.62 33.39
CA ALA A 382 3.65 -42.27 34.79
C ALA A 382 5.11 -41.80 35.05
N SER A 383 5.44 -40.53 35.27
CA SER A 383 4.91 -39.46 36.15
C SER A 383 5.31 -39.58 37.62
N GLU A 384 5.99 -38.56 38.14
CA GLU A 384 5.84 -38.14 39.54
C GLU A 384 6.20 -36.66 39.69
N VAL A 385 5.65 -36.03 40.73
CA VAL A 385 5.76 -34.58 41.05
C VAL A 385 5.91 -34.49 42.56
N GLU A 386 6.78 -33.60 43.05
CA GLU A 386 6.57 -33.02 44.38
C GLU A 386 7.09 -31.58 44.47
N GLU A 387 6.46 -30.80 45.34
CA GLU A 387 6.73 -29.38 45.59
C GLU A 387 7.46 -29.19 46.93
N THR A 388 8.05 -28.02 47.13
CA THR A 388 8.07 -27.23 48.39
C THR A 388 8.96 -26.00 48.12
N SER A 389 8.43 -24.78 47.95
CA SER A 389 7.77 -23.91 48.94
C SER A 389 8.72 -23.30 49.98
N GLU A 390 9.00 -22.01 49.83
CA GLU A 390 9.10 -21.11 50.99
C GLU A 390 8.62 -19.71 50.59
N GLU A 391 8.27 -18.90 51.58
CA GLU A 391 7.34 -17.78 51.49
C GLU A 391 7.94 -16.56 52.19
N GLU A 392 7.90 -15.38 51.55
CA GLU A 392 7.91 -14.12 52.30
C GLU A 392 7.19 -13.03 51.48
N ALA A 393 6.57 -12.07 52.18
CA ALA A 393 5.52 -11.22 51.65
C ALA A 393 5.72 -9.74 51.97
N GLU A 394 4.99 -8.90 51.22
CA GLU A 394 4.62 -7.51 51.50
C GLU A 394 5.69 -6.48 51.91
N THR A 395 5.66 -5.34 51.20
CA THR A 395 5.59 -4.04 51.89
C THR A 395 4.95 -3.01 50.97
N GLU A 396 3.72 -2.59 51.29
CA GLU A 396 3.29 -1.24 50.94
C GLU A 396 3.88 -0.27 51.97
N GLU A 397 4.48 0.84 51.53
CA GLU A 397 4.51 2.07 52.32
C GLU A 397 4.10 3.24 51.43
N THR A 398 2.81 3.56 51.48
CA THR A 398 2.37 4.96 51.36
C THR A 398 2.78 5.71 52.62
N ASP A 399 3.24 6.95 52.51
CA ASP A 399 3.19 7.88 53.64
C ASP A 399 2.72 9.27 53.19
N GLU A 400 2.01 9.97 54.08
CA GLU A 400 1.24 11.18 53.81
C GLU A 400 1.70 12.37 54.68
N LYS A 401 1.35 13.59 54.23
CA LYS A 401 1.25 14.83 55.05
C LYS A 401 2.59 15.38 55.61
N SER A 402 2.71 16.65 56.03
CA SER A 402 1.88 17.87 55.92
C SER A 402 2.81 19.06 55.53
N ASN A 403 2.43 20.32 55.28
CA ASN A 403 1.42 21.27 55.82
C ASN A 403 0.91 22.19 54.67
N GLU A 404 -0.28 22.81 54.73
CA GLU A 404 -0.58 24.16 55.29
C GLU A 404 0.40 25.26 54.80
N GLU A 405 -0.02 26.44 54.30
CA GLU A 405 -1.15 27.31 54.71
C GLU A 405 -1.97 27.95 53.55
N GLU A 406 -2.97 28.72 53.98
CA GLU A 406 -3.80 29.73 53.28
C GLU A 406 -2.95 30.88 52.66
N ALA A 407 -3.45 31.91 51.95
CA ALA A 407 -4.78 32.40 51.60
C ALA A 407 -4.70 33.26 50.29
N PRO A 408 -5.81 33.71 49.67
CA PRO A 408 -5.75 34.64 48.53
C PRO A 408 -5.43 36.08 48.95
N VAL A 409 -4.85 36.86 48.03
CA VAL A 409 -4.74 38.33 48.16
C VAL A 409 -5.75 38.98 47.24
N GLU A 410 -6.53 39.90 47.80
CA GLU A 410 -7.58 40.65 47.09
C GLU A 410 -7.02 41.83 46.27
N GLU A 411 -7.95 42.55 45.66
CA GLU A 411 -7.84 43.82 44.94
C GLU A 411 -6.73 44.77 45.41
N GLU A 412 -6.05 45.40 44.44
CA GLU A 412 -5.75 46.83 44.59
C GLU A 412 -6.34 47.56 43.37
N THR A 413 -7.24 48.51 43.63
CA THR A 413 -7.85 49.38 42.62
C THR A 413 -7.29 50.79 42.75
N THR A 414 -6.90 51.38 41.61
CA THR A 414 -6.68 52.82 41.43
C THR A 414 -6.75 53.09 39.92
N GLU A 415 -7.81 53.75 39.46
CA GLU A 415 -7.84 55.19 39.15
C GLU A 415 -7.22 55.55 37.79
N GLU A 416 -8.06 55.90 36.81
CA GLU A 416 -7.77 57.06 35.94
C GLU A 416 -9.06 57.67 35.34
N SER A 417 -9.04 58.98 35.09
CA SER A 417 -10.04 59.81 34.37
C SER A 417 -11.47 59.92 34.94
N GLU A 418 -11.69 60.98 35.73
CA GLU A 418 -12.98 61.63 35.98
C GLU A 418 -13.33 62.64 34.85
N VAL A 419 -14.56 63.18 34.87
CA VAL A 419 -15.04 64.42 34.20
C VAL A 419 -15.36 64.37 32.68
N ILE A 420 -16.66 64.29 32.37
CA ILE A 420 -17.34 65.27 31.50
C ILE A 420 -18.75 65.57 32.08
N GLU A 421 -19.17 66.84 31.96
CA GLU A 421 -20.49 67.47 32.22
C GLU A 421 -20.64 68.24 33.55
N GLY A 422 -20.82 69.56 33.43
CA GLY A 422 -20.87 70.55 34.52
C GLY A 422 -20.57 71.97 34.02
#